data_AF-G3AD96-F1
#
_entry.id   AF-G3AD96-F1
#
_cell.length_a   1.000
_cell.length_b   1.000
_cell.length_c   1.000
_cell.angle_alpha   90.00
_cell.angle_beta   90.00
_cell.angle_gamma   90.00
#
_symmetry.space_group_name_H-M   'P 1'
#
loop_
_entity.id
_entity.type
_entity.pdbx_description
1 polymer ?
#
loop_
_entity_poly.entity_id
_entity_poly.type
_entity_poly.pdbx_seq_one_letter_code
_entity_poly.pdbx_strand_id
1 'polypeptide(L)'
;YVGQEKLRPQFGWAPLAFALDWSRPPRQMNGTSFFYNHTSQWRHEKLALDEVLAPTANKANYSNLAMLDLNAKSERMGWLPSAPQLGANPLDLTDEAARAGMKPVDYVVGRLKSGALQFSCDDPDNPVNFPRNMFVWRSNILGSSGKGHEYFLKYLLGTQNALFSDE
;
A
#
# COMPACT_ATOMS: atom_id res chain seq x y z
N TYR A 1 -22.44 -1.99 17.76
CA TYR A 1 -21.20 -2.61 18.25
C TYR A 1 -20.67 -3.53 17.16
N VAL A 2 -19.37 -3.45 16.83
CA VAL A 2 -18.70 -4.31 15.82
C VAL A 2 -17.58 -5.10 16.50
N GLY A 3 -16.31 -4.93 16.11
CA GLY A 3 -15.17 -5.45 16.87
C GLY A 3 -14.85 -4.65 18.14
N GLN A 4 -13.96 -5.20 18.96
CA GLN A 4 -13.47 -4.57 20.19
C GLN A 4 -12.33 -3.58 19.89
N GLU A 5 -12.65 -2.46 19.24
CA GLU A 5 -11.65 -1.45 18.86
C GLU A 5 -11.15 -0.60 20.03
N LYS A 6 -12.00 -0.42 21.06
CA LYS A 6 -11.75 0.56 22.13
C LYS A 6 -10.66 0.11 23.10
N LEU A 7 -9.41 0.39 22.76
CA LEU A 7 -8.27 0.29 23.66
C LEU A 7 -8.24 1.53 24.57
N ARG A 8 -8.78 1.40 25.80
CA ARG A 8 -8.93 2.52 26.74
C ARG A 8 -7.63 3.28 27.03
N PRO A 9 -6.49 2.64 27.35
CA PRO A 9 -5.23 3.34 27.63
C PRO A 9 -4.40 3.62 26.37
N GLN A 10 -4.99 4.24 25.34
CA GLN A 10 -4.36 4.42 24.02
C GLN A 10 -2.99 5.11 24.09
N PHE A 11 -2.86 6.18 24.87
CA PHE A 11 -1.62 6.96 24.97
C PHE A 11 -0.48 6.23 25.69
N GLY A 12 -0.79 5.29 26.59
CA GLY A 12 0.21 4.44 27.24
C GLY A 12 0.65 3.28 26.32
N TRP A 13 -0.29 2.73 25.55
CA TRP A 13 -0.02 1.60 24.67
C TRP A 13 0.71 1.99 23.37
N ALA A 14 0.35 3.12 22.74
CA ALA A 14 0.89 3.46 21.41
C ALA A 14 2.42 3.64 21.37
N PRO A 15 3.07 4.29 22.36
CA PRO A 15 4.53 4.37 22.38
C PRO A 15 5.19 2.99 22.50
N LEU A 16 4.66 2.12 23.36
CA LEU A 16 5.15 0.75 23.52
C LEU A 16 4.98 -0.08 22.24
N ALA A 17 3.80 -0.02 21.61
CA ALA A 17 3.47 -0.83 20.45
C ALA A 17 4.25 -0.45 19.19
N PHE A 18 4.56 0.85 19.02
CA PHE A 18 5.20 1.38 17.82
C PHE A 18 6.61 1.94 18.09
N ALA A 19 7.20 1.64 19.25
CA ALA A 19 8.52 2.09 19.68
C ALA A 19 8.73 3.63 19.61
N LEU A 20 7.68 4.40 19.91
CA LEU A 20 7.68 5.87 19.78
C LEU A 20 8.49 6.57 20.88
N ASP A 21 8.93 5.84 21.88
CA ASP A 21 9.91 6.26 22.87
C ASP A 21 11.35 6.23 22.32
N TRP A 22 11.61 5.44 21.27
CA TRP A 22 12.93 5.34 20.62
C TRP A 22 13.02 6.06 19.29
N SER A 23 12.02 5.94 18.42
CA SER A 23 12.06 6.50 17.07
C SER A 23 10.68 6.93 16.59
N ARG A 24 10.63 7.99 15.78
CA ARG A 24 9.40 8.55 15.22
C ARG A 24 9.63 9.03 13.79
N PRO A 25 8.65 8.87 12.87
CA PRO A 25 7.37 8.15 13.01
C PRO A 25 7.47 6.64 12.69
N PRO A 26 6.48 5.82 13.07
CA PRO A 26 6.37 4.43 12.61
C PRO A 26 5.79 4.37 11.19
N ARG A 27 5.90 3.22 10.51
CA ARG A 27 5.25 2.96 9.22
C ARG A 27 3.92 2.25 9.39
N GLN A 28 2.84 3.02 9.57
CA GLN A 28 1.48 2.48 9.57
C GLN A 28 0.95 2.36 8.14
N MET A 29 0.12 1.34 7.89
CA MET A 29 -0.49 1.08 6.58
C MET A 29 -1.95 0.65 6.76
N ASN A 30 -2.84 1.11 5.87
CA ASN A 30 -4.22 0.67 5.85
C ASN A 30 -4.36 -0.69 5.13
N GLY A 31 -4.89 -1.69 5.83
CA GLY A 31 -4.89 -3.08 5.35
C GLY A 31 -5.65 -3.32 4.05
N THR A 32 -6.75 -2.60 3.81
CA THR A 32 -7.57 -2.77 2.60
C THR A 32 -6.76 -2.49 1.33
N SER A 33 -6.13 -1.31 1.22
CA SER A 33 -5.33 -0.96 0.05
C SER A 33 -4.10 -1.87 -0.08
N PHE A 34 -3.46 -2.20 1.05
CA PHE A 34 -2.31 -3.11 1.05
C PHE A 34 -2.63 -4.46 0.43
N PHE A 35 -3.71 -5.13 0.87
CA PHE A 35 -4.06 -6.44 0.33
C PHE A 35 -4.70 -6.35 -1.05
N TYR A 36 -5.50 -5.32 -1.34
CA TYR A 36 -6.03 -5.11 -2.68
C TYR A 36 -4.92 -5.05 -3.72
N ASN A 37 -3.81 -4.39 -3.37
CA ASN A 37 -2.62 -4.30 -4.19
C ASN A 37 -1.82 -5.62 -4.24
N HIS A 38 -1.34 -6.11 -3.09
CA HIS A 38 -0.36 -7.21 -3.01
C HIS A 38 -0.96 -8.62 -3.11
N THR A 39 -2.27 -8.73 -3.24
CA THR A 39 -2.93 -9.98 -3.66
C THR A 39 -3.49 -9.86 -5.08
N SER A 40 -3.13 -8.80 -5.80
CA SER A 40 -3.51 -8.54 -7.19
C SER A 40 -5.02 -8.62 -7.46
N GLN A 41 -5.85 -8.37 -6.42
CA GLN A 41 -7.31 -8.39 -6.55
C GLN A 41 -7.80 -7.32 -7.52
N TRP A 42 -7.07 -6.21 -7.63
CA TRP A 42 -7.35 -5.14 -8.56
C TRP A 42 -7.36 -5.56 -10.04
N ARG A 43 -6.64 -6.63 -10.39
CA ARG A 43 -6.64 -7.19 -11.76
C ARG A 43 -7.99 -7.79 -12.15
N HIS A 44 -8.79 -8.13 -11.16
CA HIS A 44 -10.09 -8.78 -11.30
C HIS A 44 -11.24 -7.84 -10.94
N GLU A 45 -10.96 -6.54 -10.85
CA GLU A 45 -11.95 -5.53 -10.54
C GLU A 45 -13.03 -5.47 -11.62
N LYS A 46 -14.28 -5.45 -11.18
CA LYS A 46 -15.45 -5.40 -12.07
C LYS A 46 -16.25 -4.12 -11.90
N LEU A 47 -16.05 -3.41 -10.79
CA LEU A 47 -16.71 -2.15 -10.54
C LEU A 47 -15.96 -1.02 -11.25
N ALA A 48 -16.56 -0.47 -12.30
CA ALA A 48 -15.98 0.67 -13.00
C ALA A 48 -16.21 1.97 -12.21
N LEU A 49 -15.30 2.94 -12.37
CA LEU A 49 -15.42 4.24 -11.68
C LEU A 49 -16.69 5.00 -12.07
N ASP A 50 -17.11 4.90 -13.33
CA ASP A 50 -18.26 5.63 -13.84
C ASP A 50 -19.61 5.17 -13.26
N GLU A 51 -19.65 3.97 -12.67
CA GLU A 51 -20.79 3.43 -11.92
C GLU A 51 -20.95 4.06 -10.53
N VAL A 52 -19.86 4.55 -9.91
CA VAL A 52 -19.87 5.16 -8.56
C VAL A 52 -19.85 6.69 -8.58
N LEU A 53 -19.53 7.30 -9.72
CA LEU A 53 -19.54 8.75 -9.86
C LEU A 53 -20.95 9.32 -9.78
N ALA A 54 -21.08 10.46 -9.10
CA ALA A 54 -22.34 11.20 -9.06
C ALA A 54 -22.79 11.59 -10.49
N PRO A 55 -24.10 11.64 -10.78
CA PRO A 55 -24.61 12.02 -12.11
C PRO A 55 -24.13 13.39 -12.61
N THR A 56 -23.75 14.29 -11.69
CA THR A 56 -23.25 15.65 -11.97
C THR A 56 -21.72 15.73 -12.06
N ALA A 57 -20.99 14.64 -11.84
CA ALA A 57 -19.53 14.64 -11.90
C ALA A 57 -19.04 14.73 -13.35
N ASN A 58 -17.93 15.45 -13.55
CA ASN A 58 -17.24 15.45 -14.85
C ASN A 58 -16.48 14.12 -15.04
N LYS A 59 -17.09 13.18 -15.77
CA LYS A 59 -16.53 11.85 -16.05
C LYS A 59 -15.19 11.89 -16.80
N ALA A 60 -14.92 12.95 -17.55
CA ALA A 60 -13.66 13.09 -18.30
C ALA A 60 -12.43 13.14 -17.39
N ASN A 61 -12.58 13.58 -16.13
CA ASN A 61 -11.47 13.59 -15.17
C ASN A 61 -11.05 12.19 -14.69
N TYR A 62 -11.82 11.15 -15.01
CA TYR A 62 -11.67 9.80 -14.49
C TYR A 62 -11.69 8.71 -15.57
N SER A 63 -11.83 9.08 -16.85
CA SER A 63 -12.16 8.15 -17.96
C SER A 63 -11.10 7.09 -18.25
N ASN A 64 -9.89 7.21 -17.70
CA ASN A 64 -8.78 6.27 -17.87
C ASN A 64 -8.18 5.82 -16.53
N LEU A 65 -8.93 5.95 -15.44
CA LEU A 65 -8.47 5.55 -14.11
C LEU A 65 -9.25 4.33 -13.64
N ALA A 66 -8.55 3.38 -13.04
CA ALA A 66 -9.11 2.31 -12.25
C ALA A 66 -9.23 2.74 -10.77
N MET A 67 -9.94 1.92 -9.97
CA MET A 67 -9.98 2.09 -8.51
C MET A 67 -8.57 2.12 -7.89
N LEU A 68 -7.66 1.28 -8.41
CA LEU A 68 -6.26 1.25 -7.96
C LEU A 68 -5.54 2.57 -8.24
N ASP A 69 -5.77 3.20 -9.40
CA ASP A 69 -5.14 4.47 -9.76
C ASP A 69 -5.55 5.61 -8.83
N LEU A 70 -6.81 5.61 -8.35
CA LEU A 70 -7.26 6.58 -7.35
C LEU A 70 -6.57 6.37 -6.00
N ASN A 71 -6.30 5.12 -5.63
CA ASN A 71 -5.55 4.80 -4.43
C ASN A 71 -4.09 5.27 -4.56
N ALA A 72 -3.41 4.94 -5.67
CA ALA A 72 -2.04 5.39 -5.92
C ALA A 72 -1.92 6.93 -5.98
N LYS A 73 -2.91 7.62 -6.59
CA LYS A 73 -3.00 9.08 -6.55
C LYS A 73 -3.15 9.61 -5.12
N SER A 74 -4.00 8.98 -4.31
CA SER A 74 -4.21 9.37 -2.91
C SER A 74 -2.94 9.20 -2.07
N GLU A 75 -2.17 8.14 -2.31
CA GLU A 75 -0.87 7.90 -1.70
C GLU A 75 0.15 9.00 -2.06
N ARG A 76 0.31 9.32 -3.35
CA ARG A 76 1.23 10.38 -3.82
C ARG A 76 0.88 11.76 -3.28
N MET A 77 -0.40 12.02 -3.02
CA MET A 77 -0.90 13.27 -2.43
C MET A 77 -0.79 13.30 -0.90
N GLY A 78 -0.31 12.23 -0.26
CA GLY A 78 -0.19 12.13 1.19
C GLY A 78 -1.52 11.95 1.92
N TRP A 79 -2.58 11.55 1.22
CA TRP A 79 -3.89 11.27 1.82
C TRP A 79 -3.94 9.88 2.45
N LEU A 80 -3.24 8.92 1.85
CA LEU A 80 -3.10 7.55 2.34
C LEU A 80 -1.62 7.19 2.53
N PRO A 81 -1.29 6.27 3.46
CA PRO A 81 0.06 5.70 3.54
C PRO A 81 0.32 4.69 2.41
N SER A 82 1.60 4.36 2.19
CA SER A 82 2.07 3.36 1.22
C SER A 82 2.93 2.30 1.90
N ALA A 83 2.84 1.04 1.47
CA ALA A 83 3.75 -0.02 1.88
C ALA A 83 3.88 -1.14 0.81
N PRO A 84 5.07 -1.41 0.27
CA PRO A 84 6.29 -0.58 0.32
C PRO A 84 6.07 0.86 -0.15
N GLN A 85 6.95 1.79 0.24
CA GLN A 85 6.73 3.23 0.00
C GLN A 85 7.30 3.69 -1.36
N LEU A 86 8.55 3.33 -1.63
CA LEU A 86 9.33 3.83 -2.76
C LEU A 86 9.88 2.64 -3.54
N GLY A 87 9.99 2.78 -4.86
CA GLY A 87 10.59 1.77 -5.76
C GLY A 87 12.10 1.55 -5.59
N ALA A 88 12.66 1.98 -4.46
CA ALA A 88 14.04 1.83 -4.08
C ALA A 88 14.14 1.58 -2.57
N ASN A 89 15.23 0.94 -2.15
CA ASN A 89 15.50 0.76 -0.73
C ASN A 89 15.67 2.13 -0.05
N PRO A 90 14.85 2.49 0.96
CA PRO A 90 14.90 3.79 1.58
C PRO A 90 16.20 4.08 2.35
N LEU A 91 16.97 3.04 2.71
CA LEU A 91 18.28 3.22 3.36
C LEU A 91 19.36 3.64 2.34
N ASP A 92 19.32 3.07 1.13
CA ASP A 92 20.28 3.40 0.08
C ASP A 92 20.10 4.85 -0.39
N LEU A 93 18.86 5.36 -0.38
CA LEU A 93 18.55 6.75 -0.72
C LEU A 93 19.22 7.76 0.22
N THR A 94 19.38 7.43 1.50
CA THR A 94 20.10 8.31 2.44
C THR A 94 21.60 8.36 2.15
N ASP A 95 22.18 7.22 1.76
CA ASP A 95 23.60 7.14 1.38
C ASP A 95 23.87 7.85 0.04
N GLU A 96 22.96 7.70 -0.93
CA GLU A 96 23.02 8.40 -2.21
C GLU A 96 22.95 9.92 -2.03
N ALA A 97 22.04 10.41 -1.18
CA ALA A 97 21.94 11.83 -0.87
C ALA A 97 23.23 12.37 -0.24
N ALA A 98 23.83 11.61 0.68
CA ALA A 98 25.10 11.97 1.31
C ALA A 98 26.25 12.03 0.28
N ARG A 99 26.35 11.05 -0.62
CA ARG A 99 27.33 11.07 -1.73
C ARG A 99 27.14 12.24 -2.69
N ALA A 100 25.90 12.65 -2.91
CA ALA A 100 25.55 13.80 -3.74
C ALA A 100 25.75 15.16 -3.02
N GLY A 101 26.09 15.17 -1.73
CA GLY A 101 26.19 16.39 -0.93
C GLY A 101 24.84 17.11 -0.75
N MET A 102 23.73 16.38 -0.83
CA MET A 102 22.37 16.91 -0.73
C MET A 102 21.69 16.44 0.56
N LYS A 103 20.73 17.22 1.07
CA LYS A 103 19.87 16.75 2.17
C LYS A 103 18.95 15.62 1.66
N PRO A 104 18.72 14.55 2.43
CA PRO A 104 17.91 13.40 1.98
C PRO A 104 16.50 13.78 1.49
N VAL A 105 15.84 14.73 2.16
CA VAL A 105 14.50 15.19 1.75
C VAL A 105 14.55 15.87 0.37
N ASP A 106 15.48 16.81 0.17
CA ASP A 106 15.62 17.53 -1.09
C ASP A 106 16.01 16.59 -2.23
N TYR A 107 16.88 15.62 -1.95
CA TYR A 107 17.30 14.58 -2.89
C TYR A 107 16.11 13.72 -3.35
N VAL A 108 15.33 13.18 -2.40
CA VAL A 108 14.17 12.33 -2.69
C VAL A 108 13.08 13.12 -3.42
N VAL A 109 12.75 14.33 -2.95
CA VAL A 109 11.74 15.20 -3.63
C VAL A 109 12.18 15.54 -5.05
N GLY A 110 13.46 15.85 -5.25
CA GLY A 110 14.02 16.12 -6.57
C GLY A 110 13.86 14.91 -7.51
N ARG A 111 14.19 13.71 -7.04
CA ARG A 111 14.06 12.48 -7.83
C ARG A 111 12.61 12.06 -8.09
N LEU A 112 11.70 12.28 -7.15
CA LEU A 112 10.27 12.06 -7.37
C LEU A 112 9.74 13.01 -8.45
N LYS A 113 10.11 14.29 -8.40
CA LYS A 113 9.69 15.28 -9.41
C LYS A 113 10.27 15.01 -10.80
N SER A 114 11.51 14.52 -10.88
CA SER A 114 12.13 14.17 -12.16
C SER A 114 11.69 12.82 -12.72
N GLY A 115 10.99 12.01 -11.92
CA GLY A 115 10.61 10.64 -12.27
C GLY A 115 11.76 9.62 -12.14
N ALA A 116 12.93 10.03 -11.66
CA ALA A 116 14.06 9.13 -11.40
C ALA A 116 13.86 8.23 -10.17
N LEU A 117 12.84 8.51 -9.35
CA LEU A 117 12.34 7.67 -8.27
C LEU A 117 10.82 7.65 -8.38
N GLN A 118 10.21 6.48 -8.20
CA GLN A 118 8.77 6.28 -8.26
C GLN A 118 8.24 5.74 -6.94
N PHE A 119 6.94 5.91 -6.68
CA PHE A 119 6.30 5.23 -5.58
C PHE A 119 6.16 3.73 -5.91
N SER A 120 6.22 2.87 -4.90
CA SER A 120 6.07 1.42 -5.13
C SER A 120 4.68 1.05 -5.66
N CYS A 121 3.65 1.85 -5.34
CA CYS A 121 2.29 1.61 -5.80
C CYS A 121 2.06 1.86 -7.29
N ASP A 122 3.01 2.49 -7.99
CA ASP A 122 2.92 2.73 -9.44
C ASP A 122 3.27 1.47 -10.26
N ASP A 123 4.01 0.52 -9.67
CA ASP A 123 4.37 -0.75 -10.29
C ASP A 123 4.37 -1.87 -9.23
N PRO A 124 3.18 -2.28 -8.75
CA PRO A 124 3.07 -3.19 -7.61
C PRO A 124 3.53 -4.62 -7.91
N ASP A 125 3.53 -5.00 -9.19
CA ASP A 125 3.98 -6.31 -9.64
C ASP A 125 5.49 -6.39 -9.82
N ASN A 126 6.19 -5.27 -9.72
CA ASN A 126 7.64 -5.25 -9.65
C ASN A 126 8.09 -6.07 -8.44
N PRO A 127 8.97 -7.07 -8.61
CA PRO A 127 9.45 -7.88 -7.49
C PRO A 127 10.12 -7.06 -6.37
N VAL A 128 10.62 -5.85 -6.65
CA VAL A 128 11.19 -4.97 -5.62
C VAL A 128 10.13 -4.27 -4.76
N ASN A 129 8.89 -4.15 -5.26
CA ASN A 129 7.77 -3.46 -4.63
C ASN A 129 6.84 -4.40 -3.84
N PHE A 130 7.21 -5.67 -3.70
CA PHE A 130 6.38 -6.69 -3.06
C PHE A 130 6.80 -7.00 -1.61
N PRO A 131 5.86 -7.17 -0.65
CA PRO A 131 6.17 -7.55 0.72
C PRO A 131 6.69 -9.00 0.80
N ARG A 132 7.95 -9.18 1.21
CA ARG A 132 8.60 -10.51 1.23
C ARG A 132 8.50 -11.27 2.54
N ASN A 133 8.31 -10.55 3.65
CA ASN A 133 8.20 -11.14 4.97
C ASN A 133 6.92 -10.61 5.61
N MET A 134 6.09 -11.53 6.10
CA MET A 134 4.84 -11.20 6.77
C MET A 134 4.73 -12.00 8.07
N PHE A 135 4.58 -11.29 9.18
CA PHE A 135 4.32 -11.89 10.49
C PHE A 135 2.81 -11.93 10.74
N VAL A 136 2.29 -13.10 11.06
CA VAL A 136 0.87 -13.28 11.40
C VAL A 136 0.77 -13.81 12.82
N TRP A 137 0.21 -13.02 13.72
CA TRP A 137 -0.09 -13.42 15.10
C TRP A 137 -1.42 -12.83 15.54
N ARG A 138 -2.14 -13.53 16.42
CA ARG A 138 -3.48 -13.13 16.91
C ARG A 138 -4.48 -12.80 15.79
N SER A 139 -4.27 -13.40 14.61
CA SER A 139 -5.05 -13.22 13.40
C SER A 139 -5.07 -14.54 12.64
N ASN A 140 -6.21 -14.86 12.04
CA ASN A 140 -6.34 -15.94 11.06
C ASN A 140 -6.68 -15.32 9.70
N ILE A 141 -5.73 -14.57 9.13
CA ILE A 141 -5.95 -13.80 7.88
C ILE A 141 -6.31 -14.71 6.71
N LEU A 142 -5.68 -15.89 6.61
CA LEU A 142 -5.94 -16.84 5.52
C LEU A 142 -7.26 -17.61 5.69
N GLY A 143 -7.76 -17.79 6.92
CA GLY A 143 -8.97 -18.58 7.18
C GLY A 143 -10.20 -17.80 7.63
N SER A 144 -10.11 -16.47 7.78
CA SER A 144 -11.22 -15.67 8.31
C SER A 144 -11.33 -14.29 7.68
N SER A 145 -10.35 -13.41 7.90
CA SER A 145 -10.49 -12.00 7.53
C SER A 145 -9.97 -11.66 6.13
N GLY A 146 -9.30 -12.57 5.44
CA GLY A 146 -8.80 -12.41 4.07
C GLY A 146 -9.94 -12.52 3.06
N LYS A 147 -10.44 -11.37 2.61
CA LYS A 147 -11.40 -11.31 1.51
C LYS A 147 -10.65 -11.60 0.21
N GLY A 148 -11.25 -12.42 -0.64
CA GLY A 148 -10.59 -12.89 -1.84
C GLY A 148 -9.54 -13.97 -1.55
N HIS A 149 -9.89 -14.99 -0.78
CA HIS A 149 -8.98 -16.05 -0.32
C HIS A 149 -8.11 -16.65 -1.44
N GLU A 150 -8.71 -17.00 -2.59
CA GLU A 150 -7.99 -17.58 -3.72
C GLU A 150 -6.91 -16.64 -4.30
N TYR A 151 -7.09 -15.32 -4.20
CA TYR A 151 -6.10 -14.33 -4.60
C TYR A 151 -4.90 -14.31 -3.64
N PHE A 152 -5.12 -14.50 -2.33
CA PHE A 152 -4.02 -14.69 -1.38
C PHE A 152 -3.23 -15.95 -1.72
N LEU A 153 -3.91 -17.06 -2.04
CA LEU A 153 -3.24 -18.31 -2.42
C LEU A 153 -2.40 -18.13 -3.69
N LYS A 154 -2.96 -17.51 -4.73
CA LYS A 154 -2.27 -17.31 -6.02
C LYS A 154 -1.11 -16.32 -5.93
N TYR A 155 -1.37 -15.08 -5.48
CA TYR A 155 -0.42 -13.98 -5.64
C TYR A 155 0.48 -13.76 -4.43
N LEU A 156 0.02 -14.09 -3.22
CA LEU A 156 0.83 -13.90 -2.01
C LEU A 156 1.60 -15.16 -1.61
N LEU A 157 0.98 -16.34 -1.73
CA LEU A 157 1.60 -17.61 -1.34
C LEU A 157 2.20 -18.39 -2.52
N GLY A 158 1.75 -18.15 -3.74
CA GLY A 158 2.18 -18.91 -4.92
C GLY A 158 1.73 -20.37 -4.89
N THR A 159 0.60 -20.68 -4.27
CA THR A 159 0.07 -22.04 -4.13
C THR A 159 -1.06 -22.32 -5.12
N GLN A 160 -1.52 -23.58 -5.16
CA GLN A 160 -2.75 -23.96 -5.87
C GLN A 160 -3.92 -23.08 -5.40
N ASN A 161 -4.79 -22.76 -6.35
CA ASN A 161 -5.96 -21.89 -6.18
C ASN A 161 -7.03 -22.29 -7.20
N ALA A 162 -8.26 -21.84 -6.97
CA ALA A 162 -9.43 -22.14 -7.80
C ALA A 162 -9.91 -20.92 -8.63
N LEU A 163 -9.03 -19.99 -8.96
CA LEU A 163 -9.39 -18.86 -9.83
C LEU A 163 -9.65 -19.37 -11.26
N PHE A 164 -10.84 -19.11 -11.77
CA PHE A 164 -11.29 -19.52 -13.11
C PHE A 164 -10.95 -18.52 -14.22
N SER A 165 -10.31 -17.40 -13.89
CA SER A 165 -9.90 -16.40 -14.88
C SER A 165 -8.48 -16.69 -15.34
N ASP A 166 -8.32 -16.90 -16.65
CA ASP A 166 -7.04 -16.68 -17.30
C ASP A 166 -6.76 -15.16 -17.23
N GLU A 167 -5.52 -14.78 -16.90
CA GLU A 167 -5.08 -13.38 -16.83
C GLU A 167 -4.71 -12.82 -18.20
#